data_AF-A0A435BBL1-F1
#
_entry.id   AF-A0A435BBL1-F1
#
_cell.length_a   1.000
_cell.length_b   1.000
_cell.length_c   1.000
_cell.angle_alpha   90.00
_cell.angle_beta   90.00
_cell.angle_gamma   90.00
#
_symmetry.space_group_name_H-M   'P 1'
#
loop_
_entity.id
_entity.type
_entity.pdbx_description
1 polymer ?
#
loop_
_entity_poly.entity_id
_entity_poly.type
_entity_poly.pdbx_seq_one_letter_code
_entity_poly.pdbx_strand_id
1 'polypeptide(L)' 'MQLSLDQATGLCRMAALGAGANEENAQSLAASIVAAEAEGLTSVGLTHFIDYLE' A
#
# COMPACT_ATOMS: atom_id res chain seq x y z
N MET A 1 8.53 15.20 1.85
CA MET A 1 9.25 13.98 1.42
C MET A 1 8.45 13.42 0.25
N GLN A 2 9.04 13.21 -0.92
CA GLN A 2 8.36 12.67 -2.10
C GLN A 2 8.86 11.23 -2.29
N LEU A 3 7.95 10.26 -2.30
CA LEU A 3 8.25 8.85 -2.57
C LEU A 3 7.93 8.56 -4.04
N SER A 4 8.76 7.75 -4.70
CA SER A 4 8.37 7.17 -5.98
C SER A 4 7.28 6.10 -5.77
N LEU A 5 6.52 5.79 -6.82
CA LEU A 5 5.52 4.72 -6.77
C LEU A 5 6.14 3.35 -6.41
N ASP A 6 7.36 3.08 -6.87
CA ASP A 6 8.11 1.86 -6.51
C ASP A 6 8.46 1.83 -5.02
N GLN A 7 8.90 2.96 -4.47
CA GLN A 7 9.20 3.06 -3.04
C GLN A 7 7.92 2.91 -2.20
N ALA A 8 6.82 3.54 -2.62
CA ALA A 8 5.52 3.41 -1.96
C ALA A 8 5.04 1.95 -1.99
N THR A 9 5.21 1.26 -3.11
CA THR A 9 4.85 -0.16 -3.27
C THR A 9 5.66 -1.03 -2.33
N GLY A 10 6.98 -0.82 -2.27
CA GLY A 10 7.86 -1.56 -1.35
C GLY A 10 7.47 -1.36 0.11
N LEU A 11 7.15 -0.13 0.52
CA LEU A 11 6.71 0.18 1.88
C LEU A 11 5.36 -0.48 2.21
N CYS A 12 4.36 -0.38 1.32
CA CYS A 12 3.05 -1.00 1.54
C CYS A 12 3.17 -2.52 1.65
N ARG A 13 3.96 -3.15 0.78
CA ARG A 13 4.18 -4.59 0.83
C ARG A 13 4.83 -5.01 2.15
N MET A 14 5.88 -4.30 2.59
CA MET A 14 6.52 -4.61 3.88
C MET A 14 5.58 -4.44 5.07
N ALA A 15 4.75 -3.41 5.07
CA ALA A 15 3.77 -3.17 6.12
C ALA A 15 2.69 -4.27 6.14
N ALA A 16 2.16 -4.67 4.97
CA ALA A 16 1.19 -5.76 4.86
C ALA A 16 1.76 -7.10 5.34
N LEU A 17 3.01 -7.41 4.96
CA LEU A 17 3.72 -8.60 5.48
C LEU A 17 3.90 -8.52 7.00
N GLY A 18 4.25 -7.34 7.53
CA GLY A 18 4.39 -7.11 8.97
C GLY A 18 3.09 -7.27 9.75
N ALA A 19 1.94 -7.01 9.11
CA ALA A 19 0.60 -7.25 9.65
C ALA A 19 0.16 -8.73 9.53
N GLY A 20 0.97 -9.60 8.93
CA GLY A 20 0.70 -11.03 8.81
C GLY A 20 0.07 -11.46 7.47
N ALA A 21 0.00 -10.58 6.47
CA ALA A 21 -0.37 -10.98 5.12
C ALA A 21 0.65 -11.96 4.54
N ASN A 22 0.20 -12.85 3.67
CA ASN A 22 1.11 -13.63 2.84
C ASN A 22 1.65 -12.78 1.67
N GLU A 23 2.65 -13.31 0.97
CA GLU A 23 3.35 -12.63 -0.12
C GLU A 23 2.40 -12.16 -1.24
N GLU A 24 1.48 -13.02 -1.67
CA GLU A 24 0.52 -12.72 -2.73
C GLU A 24 -0.44 -11.59 -2.33
N ASN A 25 -1.03 -11.70 -1.14
CA ASN A 25 -1.94 -10.68 -0.61
C ASN A 25 -1.23 -9.35 -0.37
N ALA A 26 -0.01 -9.38 0.16
CA ALA A 26 0.79 -8.17 0.38
C ALA A 26 1.12 -7.47 -0.93
N GLN A 27 1.46 -8.23 -1.98
CA GLN A 27 1.73 -7.68 -3.32
C GLN A 27 0.46 -7.08 -3.93
N SER A 28 -0.67 -7.80 -3.88
CA SER A 28 -1.95 -7.33 -4.42
C SER A 28 -2.45 -6.08 -3.70
N LEU A 29 -2.35 -6.04 -2.36
CA LEU A 29 -2.76 -4.90 -1.55
C LEU A 29 -1.86 -3.68 -1.81
N ALA A 30 -0.53 -3.86 -1.86
CA ALA A 30 0.38 -2.77 -2.18
C ALA A 30 0.10 -2.17 -3.57
N ALA A 31 -0.15 -3.02 -4.57
CA ALA A 31 -0.44 -2.57 -5.93
C ALA A 31 -1.75 -1.77 -6.01
N SER A 32 -2.82 -2.20 -5.32
CA SER A 32 -4.11 -1.50 -5.36
C SER A 32 -4.04 -0.14 -4.68
N ILE A 33 -3.37 -0.05 -3.54
CA ILE A 33 -3.22 1.21 -2.78
C ILE A 33 -2.37 2.22 -3.54
N VAL A 34 -1.26 1.78 -4.13
CA VAL A 34 -0.38 2.68 -4.89
C VAL A 34 -1.05 3.14 -6.19
N ALA A 35 -1.83 2.28 -6.85
CA ALA A 35 -2.63 2.67 -8.00
C ALA A 35 -3.67 3.74 -7.63
N ALA A 36 -4.41 3.54 -6.52
CA ALA A 36 -5.36 4.52 -6.02
C ALA A 36 -4.70 5.87 -5.72
N GLU A 37 -3.53 5.86 -5.07
CA GLU A 37 -2.76 7.07 -4.79
C GLU A 37 -2.32 7.78 -6.09
N ALA A 38 -1.84 7.03 -7.08
CA ALA A 38 -1.42 7.56 -8.37
C ALA A 38 -2.57 8.20 -9.16
N GLU A 39 -3.80 7.70 -8.98
CA GLU A 39 -5.02 8.25 -9.56
C GLU A 39 -5.61 9.42 -8.74
N GLY A 40 -5.02 9.75 -7.59
CA GLY A 40 -5.51 10.80 -6.68
C GLY A 40 -6.74 10.39 -5.85
N LEU A 41 -7.04 9.09 -5.77
CA LEU A 41 -8.13 8.52 -4.98
C LEU A 41 -7.75 8.41 -3.50
N THR A 42 -7.56 9.56 -2.85
CA THR A 42 -7.06 9.67 -1.47
C THR A 42 -7.93 8.97 -0.41
N SER A 43 -9.22 8.72 -0.69
CA SER A 43 -10.13 7.97 0.20
C SER A 43 -9.82 6.48 0.31
N VAL A 44 -9.07 5.91 -0.63
CA VAL A 44 -8.65 4.50 -0.65
C VAL A 44 -7.15 4.35 -0.96
N GLY A 45 -6.41 5.45 -0.95
CA GLY A 45 -4.96 5.50 -1.16
C GLY A 45 -4.16 5.29 0.13
N LEU A 46 -2.93 5.80 0.14
CA LEU A 46 -1.97 5.60 1.24
C LEU A 46 -2.47 6.15 2.58
N THR A 47 -3.33 7.17 2.56
CA THR A 47 -3.87 7.80 3.77
C THR A 47 -4.66 6.82 4.64
N HIS A 48 -5.37 5.87 4.02
CA HIS A 48 -6.21 4.88 4.70
C HIS A 48 -5.60 3.48 4.76
N PHE A 49 -4.38 3.32 4.23
CA PHE A 49 -3.75 2.01 4.13
C PHE A 49 -3.54 1.34 5.50
N ILE A 50 -3.19 2.12 6.53
CA ILE A 50 -2.97 1.60 7.89
C ILE A 50 -4.26 1.03 8.49
N ASP A 51 -5.42 1.61 8.14
CA ASP A 51 -6.72 1.12 8.60
C ASP A 51 -7.02 -0.30 8.04
N TYR A 52 -6.35 -0.72 6.96
CA TYR A 52 -6.44 -2.07 6.39
C TYR A 52 -5.47 -3.08 7.02
N LEU A 53 -4.61 -2.65 7.94
CA LEU A 53 -3.59 -3.48 8.59
C LEU A 53 -3.93 -3.86 10.04
N GLU A 54 -5.06 -3.39 10.57
CA GLU A 54 -5.65 -3.85 11.84
C GLU A 54 -6.30 -5.23 11.71
#